data_AF-F3FUN5-F1
#
_entry.id   AF-F3FUN5-F1
#
_cell.length_a   1.000
_cell.length_b   1.000
_cell.length_c   1.000
_cell.angle_alpha   90.00
_cell.angle_beta   90.00
_cell.angle_gamma   90.00
#
_symmetry.space_group_name_H-M   'P 1'
#
loop_
_entity.id
_entity.type
_entity.pdbx_description
1 polymer ?
#
loop_
_entity_poly.entity_id
_entity_poly.type
_entity_poly.pdbx_seq_one_letter_code
_entity_poly.pdbx_strand_id
1 'polypeptide(L)'
;MPYRNYVAQARLGVSEAEHEAYFREQLGNIDEPTLPFDLRDVQGDGSCIEEAQQVLPDALLQRLRSQARQLGVSVASLLHLAWARVLGAATGNDRVVFGTVLLGRLQGGAGADRGMGMFINTLPLRIDLGNLSVRDGARATHARLAALLGHEHASLAQAQRWSGVAAP
;
A
#
# COMPACT_ATOMS: atom_id res chain seq x y z
N MET A 1 19.13 15.96 4.84
CA MET A 1 18.55 16.20 6.19
C MET A 1 19.13 15.20 7.17
N PRO A 2 19.54 15.58 8.40
CA PRO A 2 20.01 14.63 9.39
C PRO A 2 18.85 13.73 9.88
N TYR A 3 19.11 12.43 10.08
CA TYR A 3 18.10 11.40 10.47
C TYR A 3 17.24 11.79 11.68
N ARG A 4 17.81 12.55 12.63
CA ARG A 4 17.09 13.10 13.78
C ARG A 4 15.86 13.95 13.41
N ASN A 5 15.90 14.65 12.26
CA ASN A 5 14.78 15.48 11.82
C ASN A 5 13.64 14.60 11.26
N TYR A 6 13.95 13.46 10.64
CA TYR A 6 12.95 12.49 10.20
C TYR A 6 12.26 11.84 11.41
N VAL A 7 13.02 11.42 12.43
CA VAL A 7 12.44 10.90 13.68
C VAL A 7 11.57 11.93 14.37
N ALA A 8 12.00 13.21 14.38
CA ALA A 8 11.19 14.30 14.91
C ALA A 8 9.89 14.49 14.10
N GLN A 9 9.94 14.45 12.77
CA GLN A 9 8.76 14.61 11.91
C GLN A 9 7.79 13.42 12.02
N ALA A 10 8.32 12.20 12.17
CA ALA A 10 7.52 11.01 12.47
C ALA A 10 6.85 11.07 13.85
N ARG A 11 7.44 11.81 14.82
CA ARG A 11 6.90 12.00 16.18
C ARG A 11 6.04 13.25 16.36
N LEU A 12 6.22 14.26 15.50
CA LEU A 12 5.54 15.57 15.56
C LEU A 12 4.52 15.77 14.42
N GLY A 13 4.38 14.79 13.53
CA GLY A 13 3.39 14.75 12.47
C GLY A 13 2.01 14.35 13.00
N VAL A 14 1.35 13.46 12.27
CA VAL A 14 0.05 12.88 12.68
C VAL A 14 0.20 12.17 14.03
N SER A 15 -0.76 12.38 14.94
CA SER A 15 -0.74 11.77 16.25
C SER A 15 -0.99 10.25 16.18
N GLU A 16 -0.54 9.50 17.18
CA GLU A 16 -0.81 8.06 17.26
C GLU A 16 -2.32 7.76 17.26
N ALA A 17 -3.12 8.61 17.91
CA ALA A 17 -4.58 8.47 17.93
C ALA A 17 -5.20 8.63 16.53
N GLU A 18 -4.67 9.53 15.70
CA GLU A 18 -5.11 9.71 14.31
C GLU A 18 -4.68 8.54 13.42
N HIS A 19 -3.47 7.99 13.63
CA HIS A 19 -3.07 6.75 12.96
C HIS A 19 -3.98 5.58 13.35
N GLU A 20 -4.27 5.42 14.64
CA GLU A 20 -5.16 4.39 15.15
C GLU A 20 -6.57 4.50 14.55
N ALA A 21 -7.16 5.70 14.57
CA ALA A 21 -8.48 5.94 14.01
C ALA A 21 -8.55 5.55 12.53
N TYR A 22 -7.55 5.97 11.74
CA TYR A 22 -7.46 5.63 10.33
C TYR A 22 -7.34 4.12 10.10
N PHE A 23 -6.38 3.44 10.76
CA PHE A 23 -6.18 2.01 10.52
C PHE A 23 -7.33 1.15 11.06
N ARG A 24 -7.98 1.55 12.17
CA ARG A 24 -9.21 0.88 12.63
C ARG A 24 -10.34 1.02 11.63
N GLU A 25 -10.52 2.19 11.02
CA GLU A 25 -11.52 2.38 9.96
C GLU A 25 -11.22 1.50 8.74
N GLN A 26 -9.95 1.45 8.32
CA GLN A 26 -9.56 0.70 7.12
C GLN A 26 -9.54 -0.82 7.35
N LEU A 27 -9.11 -1.29 8.52
CA LEU A 27 -8.76 -2.69 8.78
C LEU A 27 -9.55 -3.36 9.90
N GLY A 28 -10.32 -2.61 10.69
CA GLY A 28 -10.99 -3.14 11.88
C GLY A 28 -12.05 -4.20 11.59
N ASN A 29 -12.57 -4.25 10.35
CA ASN A 29 -13.49 -5.28 9.87
C ASN A 29 -12.83 -6.28 8.89
N ILE A 30 -11.50 -6.34 8.88
CA ILE A 30 -10.74 -7.40 8.23
C ILE A 30 -10.40 -8.42 9.30
N ASP A 31 -11.03 -9.57 9.20
CA ASP A 31 -10.96 -10.72 10.11
C ASP A 31 -9.97 -11.78 9.60
N GLU A 32 -9.76 -11.86 8.29
CA GLU A 32 -8.84 -12.81 7.66
C GLU A 32 -7.82 -12.14 6.73
N PRO A 33 -6.56 -12.62 6.69
CA PRO A 33 -5.56 -12.14 5.74
C PRO A 33 -5.90 -12.53 4.29
N THR A 34 -5.43 -11.73 3.34
CA THR A 34 -5.51 -12.08 1.91
C THR A 34 -4.42 -13.09 1.56
N LEU A 35 -4.78 -14.38 1.56
CA LEU A 35 -3.86 -15.50 1.31
C LEU A 35 -4.13 -16.15 -0.05
N PRO A 36 -3.58 -15.64 -1.16
CA PRO A 36 -3.71 -16.29 -2.46
C PRO A 36 -3.14 -17.70 -2.39
N PHE A 37 -3.89 -18.69 -2.90
CA PHE A 37 -3.51 -20.10 -2.90
C PHE A 37 -3.23 -20.70 -1.51
N ASP A 38 -3.84 -20.13 -0.45
CA ASP A 38 -3.67 -20.54 0.95
C ASP A 38 -2.20 -20.55 1.42
N LEU A 39 -1.37 -19.68 0.84
CA LEU A 39 0.03 -19.50 1.17
C LEU A 39 0.20 -18.85 2.55
N ARG A 40 0.13 -19.66 3.61
CA ARG A 40 0.28 -19.24 5.02
C ARG A 40 1.74 -19.22 5.48
N ASP A 41 2.53 -20.16 5.00
CA ASP A 41 3.92 -20.33 5.43
C ASP A 41 4.88 -19.65 4.46
N VAL A 42 5.16 -18.37 4.75
CA VAL A 42 6.15 -17.56 4.04
C VAL A 42 7.39 -17.29 4.92
N GLN A 43 7.49 -17.95 6.08
CA GLN A 43 8.65 -17.81 6.96
C GLN A 43 9.74 -18.81 6.54
N GLY A 44 10.75 -18.31 5.85
CA GLY A 44 11.91 -19.09 5.42
C GLY A 44 13.13 -18.21 5.23
N ASP A 45 14.26 -18.82 4.84
CA ASP A 45 15.50 -18.12 4.50
C ASP A 45 15.49 -17.50 3.08
N GLY A 46 14.36 -17.62 2.37
CA GLY A 46 14.17 -17.11 1.02
C GLY A 46 14.83 -17.95 -0.07
N SER A 47 15.44 -19.09 0.26
CA SER A 47 16.14 -19.96 -0.70
C SER A 47 15.23 -20.58 -1.77
N CYS A 48 13.93 -20.71 -1.48
CA CYS A 48 12.91 -21.22 -2.40
C CYS A 48 12.19 -20.12 -3.20
N ILE A 49 12.61 -18.86 -3.10
CA ILE A 49 11.99 -17.76 -3.85
C ILE A 49 12.39 -17.87 -5.32
N GLU A 50 11.40 -18.10 -6.19
CA GLU A 50 11.55 -17.99 -7.63
C GLU A 50 11.12 -16.59 -8.10
N GLU A 51 11.84 -16.05 -9.08
CA GLU A 51 11.54 -14.74 -9.66
C GLU A 51 10.93 -14.89 -11.06
N ALA A 52 9.79 -14.23 -11.27
CA ALA A 52 9.17 -14.09 -12.57
C ALA A 52 9.08 -12.61 -12.94
N GLN A 53 9.54 -12.26 -14.14
CA GLN A 53 9.47 -10.91 -14.68
C GLN A 53 8.71 -10.89 -15.99
N GLN A 54 7.81 -9.92 -16.14
CA GLN A 54 7.12 -9.66 -17.39
C GLN A 54 7.24 -8.18 -17.76
N VAL A 55 7.83 -7.92 -18.92
CA VAL A 55 7.94 -6.55 -19.46
C VAL A 55 6.58 -6.14 -20.03
N LEU A 56 6.07 -4.98 -19.60
CA LEU A 56 4.88 -4.37 -20.20
C LEU A 56 5.26 -3.73 -21.54
N PRO A 57 4.59 -4.09 -22.66
CA PRO A 57 4.85 -3.45 -23.94
C PRO A 57 4.66 -1.92 -23.88
N ASP A 58 5.50 -1.16 -24.57
CA ASP A 58 5.47 0.31 -24.53
C ASP A 58 4.09 0.89 -24.87
N ALA A 59 3.41 0.31 -25.86
CA ALA A 59 2.07 0.73 -26.25
C ALA A 59 1.06 0.60 -25.10
N LEU A 60 1.18 -0.45 -24.28
CA LEU A 60 0.33 -0.64 -23.09
C LEU A 60 0.68 0.38 -22.01
N LEU A 61 1.97 0.64 -21.77
CA LEU A 61 2.42 1.63 -20.80
C LEU A 61 1.93 3.04 -21.16
N GLN A 62 1.98 3.42 -22.44
CA GLN A 62 1.47 4.72 -22.90
C GLN A 62 -0.04 4.84 -22.69
N ARG A 63 -0.79 3.77 -22.96
CA ARG A 63 -2.24 3.72 -22.70
C ARG A 63 -2.56 3.82 -21.20
N LEU A 64 -1.80 3.14 -20.34
CA LEU A 64 -1.96 3.25 -18.88
C LEU A 64 -1.72 4.70 -18.41
N ARG A 65 -0.67 5.35 -18.91
CA ARG A 65 -0.38 6.76 -18.60
C ARG A 65 -1.48 7.70 -19.07
N SER A 66 -2.03 7.48 -20.27
CA SER A 66 -3.12 8.32 -20.79
C SER A 66 -4.40 8.14 -19.96
N GLN A 67 -4.75 6.91 -19.59
CA GLN A 67 -5.90 6.63 -18.73
C GLN A 67 -5.73 7.21 -17.33
N ALA A 68 -4.55 7.06 -16.72
CA ALA A 68 -4.25 7.67 -15.42
C ALA A 68 -4.47 9.19 -15.46
N ARG A 69 -3.96 9.86 -16.50
CA ARG A 69 -4.13 11.30 -16.71
C ARG A 69 -5.60 11.69 -16.92
N GLN A 70 -6.35 10.95 -17.74
CA GLN A 70 -7.77 11.21 -17.98
C GLN A 70 -8.62 11.04 -16.71
N LEU A 71 -8.25 10.09 -15.84
CA LEU A 71 -8.93 9.86 -14.58
C LEU A 71 -8.41 10.77 -13.45
N GLY A 72 -7.31 11.50 -13.65
CA GLY A 72 -6.70 12.32 -12.59
C GLY A 72 -6.12 11.48 -11.45
N VAL A 73 -5.60 10.29 -11.75
CA VAL A 73 -4.98 9.37 -10.79
C VAL A 73 -3.54 9.06 -11.18
N SER A 74 -2.77 8.43 -10.29
CA SER A 74 -1.43 7.98 -10.62
C SER A 74 -1.44 6.62 -11.33
N VAL A 75 -0.40 6.35 -12.13
CA VAL A 75 -0.18 5.01 -12.71
C VAL A 75 -0.03 3.97 -11.60
N ALA A 76 0.60 4.33 -10.47
CA ALA A 76 0.68 3.47 -9.31
C ALA A 76 -0.71 3.03 -8.82
N SER A 77 -1.70 3.92 -8.76
CA SER A 77 -3.08 3.56 -8.39
C SER A 77 -3.71 2.53 -9.33
N LEU A 78 -3.42 2.62 -10.64
CA LEU A 78 -3.88 1.61 -11.61
C LEU A 78 -3.21 0.26 -11.39
N LEU A 79 -1.90 0.23 -11.09
CA LEU A 79 -1.16 -1.00 -10.81
C LEU A 79 -1.62 -1.66 -9.51
N HIS A 80 -1.89 -0.87 -8.46
CA HIS A 80 -2.45 -1.38 -7.20
C HIS A 80 -3.84 -1.98 -7.40
N LEU A 81 -4.70 -1.34 -8.20
CA LEU A 81 -6.00 -1.91 -8.55
C LEU A 81 -5.86 -3.19 -9.38
N ALA A 82 -4.94 -3.23 -10.34
CA ALA A 82 -4.68 -4.44 -11.13
C ALA A 82 -4.22 -5.59 -10.24
N TRP A 83 -3.30 -5.34 -9.31
CA TRP A 83 -2.84 -6.33 -8.34
C TRP A 83 -3.96 -6.79 -7.40
N ALA A 84 -4.78 -5.87 -6.89
CA ALA A 84 -5.94 -6.21 -6.09
C ALA A 84 -6.88 -7.17 -6.83
N ARG A 85 -7.15 -6.93 -8.12
CA ARG A 85 -7.98 -7.83 -8.94
C ARG A 85 -7.38 -9.22 -9.11
N VAL A 86 -6.06 -9.34 -9.22
CA VAL A 86 -5.37 -10.63 -9.25
C VAL A 86 -5.57 -11.35 -7.92
N LEU A 87 -5.34 -10.68 -6.79
CA LEU A 87 -5.55 -11.26 -5.47
C LEU A 87 -7.01 -11.66 -5.23
N GLY A 88 -7.97 -10.83 -5.65
CA GLY A 88 -9.39 -11.13 -5.51
C GLY A 88 -9.79 -12.35 -6.33
N ALA A 89 -9.29 -12.47 -7.56
CA ALA A 89 -9.51 -13.66 -8.38
C ALA A 89 -8.84 -14.92 -7.80
N ALA A 90 -7.66 -14.80 -7.20
CA ALA A 90 -6.92 -15.92 -6.61
C ALA A 90 -7.49 -16.38 -5.25
N THR A 91 -8.16 -15.50 -4.52
CA THR A 91 -8.71 -15.78 -3.17
C THR A 91 -10.23 -15.96 -3.15
N GLY A 92 -10.94 -15.52 -4.19
CA GLY A 92 -12.40 -15.42 -4.19
C GLY A 92 -12.94 -14.33 -3.26
N ASN A 93 -12.09 -13.39 -2.83
CA ASN A 93 -12.46 -12.32 -1.90
C ASN A 93 -12.45 -10.95 -2.59
N ASP A 94 -13.53 -10.20 -2.43
CA ASP A 94 -13.68 -8.85 -2.97
C ASP A 94 -13.05 -7.78 -2.08
N ARG A 95 -12.59 -8.11 -0.87
CA ARG A 95 -11.93 -7.21 0.09
C ARG A 95 -10.51 -7.71 0.31
N VAL A 96 -9.57 -7.16 -0.45
CA VAL A 96 -8.17 -7.59 -0.42
C VAL A 96 -7.30 -6.59 0.33
N VAL A 97 -6.33 -7.09 1.08
CA VAL A 97 -5.33 -6.31 1.81
C VAL A 97 -3.94 -6.82 1.44
N PHE A 98 -3.05 -5.91 1.06
CA PHE A 98 -1.65 -6.23 0.79
C PHE A 98 -0.75 -5.07 1.19
N GLY A 99 0.53 -5.35 1.43
CA GLY A 99 1.51 -4.32 1.74
C GLY A 99 1.83 -3.46 0.52
N THR A 100 1.81 -2.13 0.69
CA THR A 100 2.41 -1.18 -0.26
C THR A 100 3.63 -0.53 0.36
N VAL A 101 4.68 -0.40 -0.43
CA VAL A 101 5.92 0.25 -0.02
C VAL A 101 5.83 1.75 -0.26
N LEU A 102 5.98 2.53 0.81
CA LEU A 102 6.07 3.99 0.80
C LEU A 102 7.51 4.39 1.05
N LEU A 103 8.02 5.34 0.24
CA LEU A 103 9.42 5.73 0.30
C LEU A 103 9.70 6.86 1.30
N GLY A 104 8.73 7.34 2.10
CA GLY A 104 8.98 8.30 3.19
C GLY A 104 9.54 9.65 2.72
N ARG A 105 9.43 9.95 1.42
CA ARG A 105 10.15 11.05 0.73
C ARG A 105 9.29 12.29 0.50
N LEU A 106 7.99 12.22 0.71
CA LEU A 106 7.05 13.28 0.32
C LEU A 106 7.13 14.54 1.19
N GLN A 107 7.63 14.42 2.43
CA GLN A 107 7.76 15.55 3.35
C GLN A 107 9.19 16.10 3.49
N GLY A 108 10.14 15.49 2.78
CA GLY A 108 11.51 15.91 2.79
C GLY A 108 11.74 17.03 1.77
N GLY A 109 11.76 18.28 2.22
CA GLY A 109 12.11 19.44 1.38
C GLY A 109 13.44 19.30 0.64
N ALA A 110 13.79 20.31 -0.18
CA ALA A 110 15.00 20.34 -1.01
C ALA A 110 16.24 19.76 -0.29
N GLY A 111 16.66 18.54 -0.67
CA GLY A 111 17.75 17.79 -0.03
C GLY A 111 17.37 16.49 0.69
N ALA A 112 16.10 16.05 0.63
CA ALA A 112 15.68 14.70 1.04
C ALA A 112 16.19 13.59 0.11
N ASP A 113 16.61 13.95 -1.10
CA ASP A 113 17.28 13.03 -2.02
C ASP A 113 18.63 12.50 -1.49
N ARG A 114 19.20 13.13 -0.46
CA ARG A 114 20.57 12.87 0.03
C ARG A 114 20.63 12.21 1.41
N GLY A 115 19.51 11.72 1.94
CA GLY A 115 19.49 10.93 3.18
C GLY A 115 19.75 9.45 2.89
N MET A 116 20.91 8.92 3.26
CA MET A 116 21.07 7.48 3.47
C MET A 116 20.42 7.12 4.81
N GLY A 117 19.34 6.33 4.78
CA GLY A 117 18.56 5.91 5.94
C GLY A 117 17.34 5.07 5.55
N MET A 118 16.74 4.34 6.50
CA MET A 118 15.58 3.47 6.30
C MET A 118 14.30 4.32 6.13
N PHE A 119 14.12 4.90 4.95
CA PHE A 119 12.93 5.67 4.58
C PHE A 119 11.83 4.81 3.95
N ILE A 120 12.07 3.50 3.84
CA ILE A 120 11.12 2.54 3.30
C ILE A 120 10.20 2.10 4.44
N ASN A 121 8.90 2.31 4.28
CA ASN A 121 7.89 1.79 5.18
C ASN A 121 6.86 0.99 4.38
N THR A 122 6.49 -0.19 4.87
CA THR A 122 5.43 -0.99 4.24
C THR A 122 4.18 -0.83 5.08
N LEU A 123 3.10 -0.35 4.47
CA LEU A 123 1.81 -0.22 5.14
C LEU A 123 0.74 -1.05 4.43
N PRO A 124 -0.24 -1.57 5.19
CA PRO A 124 -1.34 -2.31 4.61
C PRO A 124 -2.24 -1.36 3.80
N LEU A 125 -2.48 -1.72 2.53
CA LEU A 125 -3.47 -1.10 1.67
C LEU A 125 -4.62 -2.07 1.46
N ARG A 126 -5.81 -1.64 1.88
CA ARG A 126 -7.05 -2.34 1.58
C ARG A 126 -7.64 -1.83 0.26
N ILE A 127 -8.09 -2.73 -0.60
CA ILE A 127 -8.88 -2.43 -1.80
C ILE A 127 -10.14 -3.28 -1.79
N ASP A 128 -11.29 -2.62 -1.88
CA ASP A 128 -12.60 -3.28 -2.04
C ASP A 128 -12.94 -3.28 -3.53
N LEU A 129 -13.01 -4.47 -4.14
CA LEU A 129 -13.27 -4.68 -5.55
C LEU A 129 -14.78 -4.58 -5.85
N GLY A 130 -15.61 -5.27 -5.06
CA GLY A 130 -17.07 -5.26 -5.12
C GLY A 130 -17.70 -5.07 -6.51
N ASN A 131 -18.84 -4.38 -6.56
CA ASN A 131 -19.50 -4.01 -7.82
C ASN A 131 -19.05 -2.64 -8.34
N LEU A 132 -17.77 -2.29 -8.18
CA LEU A 132 -17.25 -1.02 -8.69
C LEU A 132 -16.88 -1.14 -10.16
N SER A 133 -17.17 -0.09 -10.93
CA SER A 133 -16.58 0.05 -12.26
C SER A 133 -15.07 0.18 -12.15
N VAL A 134 -14.33 -0.19 -13.21
CA VAL A 134 -12.85 -0.04 -13.23
C VAL A 134 -12.43 1.42 -12.99
N ARG A 135 -13.22 2.37 -13.48
CA ARG A 135 -12.93 3.80 -13.30
C ARG A 135 -13.11 4.23 -11.84
N ASP A 136 -14.19 3.79 -11.21
CA ASP A 136 -14.48 4.12 -9.81
C ASP A 136 -13.49 3.43 -8.87
N GLY A 137 -13.17 2.16 -9.15
CA GLY A 137 -12.10 1.44 -8.45
C GLY A 137 -10.76 2.16 -8.55
N ALA A 138 -10.41 2.70 -9.72
CA ALA A 138 -9.15 3.44 -9.89
C ALA A 138 -9.11 4.73 -9.05
N ARG A 139 -10.22 5.47 -9.00
CA ARG A 139 -10.36 6.68 -8.18
C ARG A 139 -10.34 6.35 -6.68
N ALA A 140 -11.05 5.31 -6.26
CA ALA A 140 -11.08 4.85 -4.89
C ALA A 140 -9.69 4.41 -4.42
N THR A 141 -8.99 3.60 -5.22
CA THR A 141 -7.60 3.20 -4.93
C THR A 141 -6.67 4.41 -4.84
N HIS A 142 -6.85 5.41 -5.72
CA HIS A 142 -6.07 6.64 -5.65
C HIS A 142 -6.31 7.42 -4.36
N ALA A 143 -7.57 7.60 -3.97
CA ALA A 143 -7.92 8.26 -2.71
C ALA A 143 -7.35 7.53 -1.49
N ARG A 144 -7.40 6.19 -1.48
CA ARG A 144 -6.82 5.37 -0.40
C ARG A 144 -5.32 5.51 -0.31
N LEU A 145 -4.62 5.46 -1.45
CA LEU A 145 -3.17 5.69 -1.49
C LEU A 145 -2.81 7.10 -1.01
N ALA A 146 -3.57 8.11 -1.43
CA ALA A 146 -3.35 9.49 -0.99
C ALA A 146 -3.57 9.67 0.52
N ALA A 147 -4.62 9.05 1.08
CA ALA A 147 -4.86 9.05 2.52
C ALA A 147 -3.74 8.31 3.27
N LEU A 148 -3.28 7.17 2.76
CA LEU A 148 -2.22 6.36 3.36
C LEU A 148 -0.89 7.13 3.47
N LEU A 149 -0.60 8.05 2.55
CA LEU A 149 0.57 8.92 2.61
C LEU A 149 0.55 9.84 3.84
N GLY A 150 -0.63 10.27 4.30
CA GLY A 150 -0.75 11.01 5.57
C GLY A 150 -0.33 10.18 6.78
N HIS A 151 -0.34 8.85 6.64
CA HIS A 151 0.02 7.90 7.68
C HIS A 151 1.36 7.19 7.42
N GLU A 152 2.20 7.69 6.51
CA GLU A 152 3.45 7.04 6.08
C GLU A 152 4.49 6.80 7.19
N HIS A 153 4.31 7.43 8.35
CA HIS A 153 5.16 7.28 9.53
C HIS A 153 4.68 6.24 10.56
N ALA A 154 3.47 5.69 10.40
CA ALA A 154 3.00 4.61 11.26
C ALA A 154 3.85 3.35 11.08
N SER A 155 4.09 2.57 12.13
CA SER A 155 4.75 1.27 11.95
C SER A 155 3.77 0.21 11.46
N LEU A 156 4.24 -0.72 10.62
CA LEU A 156 3.44 -1.88 10.18
C LEU A 156 2.86 -2.66 11.37
N ALA A 157 3.66 -2.87 12.41
CA ALA A 157 3.23 -3.57 13.63
C ALA A 157 2.11 -2.83 14.39
N GLN A 158 2.06 -1.49 14.35
CA GLN A 158 0.90 -0.74 14.88
C GLN A 158 -0.32 -0.93 13.98
N ALA A 159 -0.17 -0.76 12.66
CA ALA A 159 -1.26 -0.94 11.71
C ALA A 159 -1.90 -2.33 11.79
N GLN A 160 -1.10 -3.39 11.97
CA GLN A 160 -1.57 -4.76 12.18
C GLN A 160 -2.34 -4.93 13.49
N ARG A 161 -1.85 -4.35 14.60
CA ARG A 161 -2.54 -4.40 15.91
C ARG A 161 -3.90 -3.72 15.91
N TRP A 162 -4.11 -2.77 15.00
CA TRP A 162 -5.39 -2.07 14.83
C TRP A 162 -6.32 -2.74 13.81
N SER A 163 -5.91 -3.87 13.22
CA SER A 163 -6.78 -4.72 12.40
C SER A 163 -7.61 -5.69 13.25
N GLY A 164 -8.62 -6.33 12.64
CA GLY A 164 -9.37 -7.42 13.27
C GLY A 164 -8.67 -8.80 13.17
N VAL A 165 -7.53 -8.88 12.50
CA VAL A 165 -6.77 -10.12 12.31
C VAL A 165 -6.03 -10.44 13.60
N ALA A 166 -6.12 -11.68 14.07
CA ALA A 166 -5.35 -12.14 15.22
C ALA A 166 -3.85 -11.96 14.96
N ALA A 167 -3.12 -11.46 15.96
CA ALA A 167 -1.67 -11.40 15.88
C ALA A 167 -1.12 -12.84 15.69
N PRO A 168 -0.14 -13.05 14.80
CA PRO A 168 0.50 -14.35 14.62
C PRO A 168 1.23 -14.82 15.88
#